data_AF-A0A3A8WG02-F1
#
_entry.id   AF-A0A3A8WG02-F1
#
_cell.length_a   1.000
_cell.length_b   1.000
_cell.length_c   1.000
_cell.angle_alpha   90.00
_cell.angle_beta   90.00
_cell.angle_gamma   90.00
#
_symmetry.space_group_name_H-M   'P 1'
#
loop_
_entity.id
_entity.type
_entity.pdbx_description
1 polymer ?
#
loop_
_entity_poly.entity_id
_entity_poly.type
_entity_poly.pdbx_seq_one_letter_code
_entity_poly.pdbx_strand_id
1 'polypeptide(L)'
;MVRAVRKRRKRLSRATVFGVILLTAVLCATLIYKQNTLKVKEREYAAQIKELEKQKKECSKEKKEIEEFKDYVKTDEYVEEIAREKFGLVHKGEIIFEPEEEK
;
A
#
# COMPACT_ATOMS: atom_id res chain seq x y z
N MET A 1 74.75 -26.80 6.84
CA MET A 1 73.99 -27.32 5.68
C MET A 1 72.51 -26.96 5.85
N VAL A 2 72.01 -25.95 5.15
CA VAL A 2 70.56 -25.62 5.16
C VAL A 2 69.98 -26.07 3.82
N ARG A 3 69.24 -27.19 3.82
CA ARG A 3 68.56 -27.68 2.62
C ARG A 3 67.30 -26.85 2.40
N ALA A 4 67.33 -25.96 1.41
CA ALA A 4 66.14 -25.24 0.96
C ALA A 4 65.13 -26.24 0.38
N VAL A 5 63.98 -26.40 1.04
CA VAL A 5 62.86 -27.18 0.53
C VAL A 5 62.21 -26.40 -0.61
N ARG A 6 62.59 -26.71 -1.85
CA ARG A 6 62.02 -26.10 -3.06
C ARG A 6 60.58 -26.61 -3.25
N LYS A 7 59.61 -25.86 -2.72
CA LYS A 7 58.17 -26.13 -2.88
C LYS A 7 57.83 -26.07 -4.38
N ARG A 8 57.72 -27.23 -5.04
CA ARG A 8 57.27 -27.30 -6.44
C ARG A 8 55.85 -26.74 -6.51
N ARG A 9 55.69 -25.51 -7.01
CA ARG A 9 54.37 -24.99 -7.38
C ARG A 9 53.84 -25.90 -8.49
N LYS A 10 52.86 -26.76 -8.17
CA LYS A 10 52.12 -27.51 -9.18
C LYS A 10 51.44 -26.48 -10.07
N ARG A 11 51.85 -26.39 -11.33
CA ARG A 11 51.15 -25.56 -12.31
C ARG A 11 49.77 -26.18 -12.50
N LEU A 12 48.72 -25.42 -12.18
CA LEU A 12 47.35 -25.87 -12.43
C LEU A 12 47.18 -26.09 -13.93
N SER A 13 46.55 -27.20 -14.31
CA SER A 13 46.24 -27.48 -15.71
C SER A 13 45.30 -26.39 -16.22
N ARG A 14 45.54 -25.92 -17.46
CA ARG A 14 44.66 -24.96 -18.15
C ARG A 14 43.21 -25.45 -18.17
N ALA A 15 42.99 -26.77 -18.25
CA ALA A 15 41.66 -27.37 -18.20
C ALA A 15 40.99 -27.20 -16.82
N THR A 16 41.74 -27.33 -15.73
CA THR A 16 41.20 -27.12 -14.37
C THR A 16 40.83 -25.65 -14.14
N VAL A 17 41.67 -24.72 -14.62
CA VAL A 17 41.38 -23.28 -14.54
C VAL A 17 40.12 -22.93 -15.35
N PHE A 18 40.00 -23.47 -16.57
CA PHE A 18 38.83 -23.24 -17.42
C PHE A 18 37.54 -23.83 -16.82
N GLY A 19 37.62 -25.02 -16.22
CA GLY A 19 36.49 -25.63 -15.51
C GLY A 19 36.01 -24.80 -14.31
N VAL A 20 36.95 -24.25 -13.53
CA VAL A 20 36.61 -23.35 -12.41
C VAL A 20 35.97 -22.05 -12.91
N ILE A 21 36.47 -21.46 -14.00
CA ILE A 21 35.88 -20.25 -14.60
C ILE A 21 34.46 -20.50 -15.12
N LEU A 22 34.21 -21.65 -15.76
CA LEU A 22 32.87 -22.02 -16.21
C LEU A 22 31.92 -22.20 -15.02
N LEU A 23 32.36 -22.88 -13.96
CA LEU A 23 31.55 -23.07 -12.75
C LEU A 23 31.21 -21.72 -12.09
N THR A 24 32.18 -20.82 -11.95
CA THR A 24 31.93 -19.49 -11.37
C THR A 24 31.03 -18.64 -12.27
N ALA A 25 31.17 -18.72 -13.60
CA ALA A 25 30.31 -18.02 -14.54
C ALA A 25 28.85 -18.48 -14.44
N VAL A 26 28.60 -19.80 -14.33
CA VAL A 26 27.25 -20.34 -14.13
C VAL A 26 26.65 -19.85 -12.81
N LEU A 27 27.42 -19.88 -11.71
CA LEU A 27 26.98 -19.35 -10.42
C LEU A 27 26.63 -17.86 -10.51
N CYS A 28 27.50 -17.04 -11.11
CA CYS A 28 27.23 -15.62 -11.32
C CYS A 28 25.97 -15.37 -12.16
N ALA A 29 25.75 -16.14 -13.24
CA ALA A 29 24.56 -16.02 -14.06
C ALA A 29 23.27 -16.30 -13.26
N THR A 30 23.27 -17.32 -12.40
CA THR A 30 22.12 -17.62 -11.54
C THR A 30 21.83 -16.51 -10.53
N LEU A 31 22.88 -15.88 -9.97
CA LEU A 31 22.74 -14.76 -9.03
C LEU A 31 22.17 -13.51 -9.72
N ILE A 32 22.66 -13.19 -10.93
CA ILE A 32 22.16 -12.05 -11.71
C ILE A 32 20.69 -12.25 -12.08
N TYR A 33 20.31 -13.46 -12.49
CA TYR A 33 18.90 -13.79 -12.78
C TYR A 33 18.01 -13.60 -11.55
N LYS A 34 18.46 -14.06 -10.38
CA LYS A 34 17.74 -13.83 -9.11
C LYS A 34 17.68 -12.35 -8.73
N GLN A 35 18.74 -11.57 -8.99
CA GLN A 35 18.79 -10.15 -8.68
C GLN A 35 17.83 -9.34 -9.57
N ASN A 36 17.72 -9.69 -10.85
CA ASN A 36 16.76 -9.06 -11.77
C ASN A 36 15.31 -9.35 -11.35
N THR A 37 14.99 -10.59 -10.97
CA THR A 37 13.66 -10.94 -10.48
C THR A 37 13.33 -10.27 -9.13
N LEU A 38 14.32 -10.08 -8.24
CA LEU A 38 14.13 -9.34 -6.99
C LEU A 38 13.77 -7.87 -7.21
N LYS A 39 14.44 -7.19 -8.15
CA LYS A 39 14.15 -5.78 -8.45
C LYS A 39 12.77 -5.56 -9.06
N VAL A 40 12.28 -6.52 -9.84
CA VAL A 40 10.91 -6.49 -10.39
C VAL A 40 9.89 -6.64 -9.25
N LYS A 41 10.11 -7.62 -8.37
CA LYS A 41 9.25 -7.84 -7.20
C LYS A 41 9.21 -6.63 -6.25
N GLU A 42 10.34 -5.96 -6.05
CA GLU A 42 10.41 -4.76 -5.20
C GLU A 42 9.49 -3.64 -5.71
N ARG A 43 9.43 -3.44 -7.02
CA ARG A 43 8.52 -2.45 -7.63
C ARG A 43 7.05 -2.86 -7.51
N GLU A 44 6.75 -4.14 -7.70
CA GLU A 44 5.39 -4.67 -7.53
C GLU A 44 4.92 -4.53 -6.08
N TYR A 45 5.77 -4.86 -5.11
CA TYR A 45 5.44 -4.69 -3.69
C TYR A 45 5.28 -3.22 -3.32
N ALA A 46 6.11 -2.31 -3.83
CA ALA A 46 5.94 -0.88 -3.60
C ALA A 46 4.60 -0.35 -4.15
N ALA A 47 4.19 -0.81 -5.34
CA ALA A 47 2.90 -0.46 -5.92
C ALA A 47 1.74 -1.01 -5.08
N GLN A 48 1.81 -2.27 -4.64
CA GLN A 48 0.80 -2.89 -3.78
C GLN A 48 0.69 -2.18 -2.42
N ILE A 49 1.81 -1.83 -1.79
CA ILE A 49 1.82 -1.08 -0.53
C ILE A 49 1.14 0.28 -0.71
N LYS A 50 1.50 1.01 -1.76
CA LYS A 50 0.91 2.32 -2.05
C LYS A 50 -0.60 2.24 -2.28
N GLU A 51 -1.05 1.22 -3.00
CA GLU A 51 -2.48 0.99 -3.25
C GLU A 51 -3.22 0.63 -1.96
N LEU A 52 -2.68 -0.30 -1.16
CA LEU A 52 -3.25 -0.68 0.12
C LEU A 52 -3.29 0.49 1.12
N GLU A 53 -2.25 1.33 1.15
CA GLU A 53 -2.24 2.54 1.97
C GLU A 53 -3.30 3.55 1.53
N LYS A 54 -3.52 3.70 0.21
CA LYS A 54 -4.56 4.57 -0.32
C LYS A 54 -5.94 4.06 0.11
N GLN A 55 -6.23 2.78 -0.09
CA GLN A 55 -7.50 2.16 0.32
C GLN A 55 -7.73 2.28 1.83
N LYS A 56 -6.69 2.10 2.64
CA LYS A 56 -6.78 2.27 4.09
C LYS A 56 -7.13 3.71 4.49
N LYS A 57 -6.53 4.71 3.83
CA LYS A 57 -6.82 6.12 4.10
C LYS A 57 -8.24 6.50 3.70
N GLU A 58 -8.70 6.03 2.55
CA GLU A 58 -10.06 6.27 2.04
C GLU A 58 -11.10 5.65 2.98
N CYS A 59 -10.96 4.36 3.31
CA CYS A 59 -11.83 3.68 4.27
C CYS A 59 -11.80 4.35 5.66
N SER A 60 -10.63 4.82 6.12
CA SER A 60 -10.54 5.56 7.39
C SER A 60 -11.24 6.91 7.35
N LYS A 61 -11.32 7.57 6.18
CA LYS A 61 -12.02 8.85 6.03
C LYS A 61 -13.54 8.61 6.04
N GLU A 62 -14.00 7.64 5.24
CA GLU A 62 -15.41 7.22 5.22
C GLU A 62 -15.89 6.81 6.62
N LYS A 63 -15.06 6.06 7.37
CA LYS A 63 -15.41 5.68 8.74
C LYS A 63 -15.63 6.89 9.65
N LYS A 64 -14.80 7.93 9.54
CA LYS A 64 -14.96 9.16 10.33
C LYS A 64 -16.23 9.91 9.94
N GLU A 65 -16.48 10.04 8.64
CA GLU A 65 -17.71 10.68 8.13
C GLU A 65 -18.96 9.95 8.62
N ILE A 66 -18.93 8.60 8.64
CA ILE A 66 -20.02 7.79 9.19
C ILE A 66 -20.17 7.96 10.70
N GLU A 67 -19.07 8.06 11.45
CA GLU A 67 -19.13 8.32 12.90
C GLU A 67 -19.71 9.70 13.20
N GLU A 68 -19.28 10.74 12.48
CA GLU A 68 -19.82 12.11 12.59
C GLU A 68 -21.31 12.14 12.23
N PHE A 69 -21.71 11.49 11.14
CA PHE A 69 -23.12 11.39 10.75
C PHE A 69 -23.94 10.62 11.79
N LYS A 70 -23.39 9.53 12.35
CA LYS A 70 -24.04 8.75 13.40
C LYS A 70 -24.29 9.58 14.65
N ASP A 71 -23.41 10.53 14.97
CA ASP A 71 -23.63 11.42 16.11
C ASP A 71 -24.59 12.56 15.76
N TYR A 72 -24.54 13.10 14.54
CA TYR A 72 -25.50 14.09 14.04
C TYR A 72 -26.95 13.59 14.06
N VAL A 73 -27.22 12.37 13.59
CA VAL A 73 -28.59 11.82 13.60
C VAL A 73 -29.16 11.58 15.01
N LYS A 74 -28.33 11.63 16.06
CA LYS A 74 -28.79 11.55 17.46
C LYS A 74 -29.07 12.91 18.08
N THR A 75 -28.74 14.00 17.39
CA THR A 75 -28.97 15.36 17.91
C THR A 75 -30.44 15.73 17.80
N ASP A 76 -30.90 16.59 18.71
CA ASP A 76 -32.26 17.13 18.69
C ASP A 76 -32.53 17.93 17.40
N GLU A 77 -31.48 18.49 16.79
CA GLU A 77 -31.51 19.27 15.54
C GLU A 77 -31.96 18.40 14.35
N TYR A 78 -31.42 17.18 14.25
CA TYR A 78 -31.87 16.21 13.23
C TYR A 78 -33.32 15.76 13.47
N VAL A 79 -33.72 15.60 14.73
CA VAL A 79 -35.12 15.25 15.08
C VAL A 79 -36.07 16.38 14.71
N GLU A 80 -35.68 17.63 14.95
CA GLU A 80 -36.44 18.84 14.61
C GLU A 80 -36.58 19.03 13.10
N GLU A 81 -35.51 18.83 12.32
CA GLU A 81 -35.56 18.85 10.86
C GLU A 81 -36.51 17.79 10.30
N ILE A 82 -36.39 16.53 10.76
CA ILE A 82 -37.29 15.45 10.33
C ILE A 82 -38.73 15.71 10.79
N ALA A 83 -38.93 16.32 11.97
CA ALA A 83 -40.24 16.69 12.48
C ALA A 83 -40.91 17.79 11.64
N ARG A 84 -40.15 18.82 11.25
CA ARG A 84 -40.59 19.86 10.32
C ARG A 84 -40.90 19.28 8.94
N GLU A 85 -40.00 18.48 8.37
CA GLU A 85 -40.11 17.98 6.99
C GLU A 85 -41.22 16.92 6.84
N LYS A 86 -41.33 15.97 7.78
CA LYS A 86 -42.31 14.87 7.67
C LYS A 86 -43.67 15.18 8.28
N PHE A 87 -43.70 15.95 9.36
CA PHE A 87 -44.92 16.19 10.13
C PHE A 87 -45.39 17.64 10.08
N GLY A 88 -44.65 18.55 9.41
CA GLY A 88 -45.00 19.96 9.35
C GLY A 88 -44.99 20.65 10.72
N LEU A 89 -44.30 20.07 11.70
CA LEU A 89 -44.29 20.56 13.07
C LEU A 89 -43.44 21.82 13.16
N VAL A 90 -43.99 22.89 13.74
CA VAL A 90 -43.28 24.15 13.99
C VAL A 90 -43.32 24.50 15.48
N HIS A 91 -42.36 25.30 15.93
CA HIS A 91 -42.35 25.73 17.32
C HIS A 91 -43.50 26.69 17.63
N LYS A 92 -43.87 26.74 18.92
CA LYS A 92 -44.99 27.56 19.40
C LYS A 92 -44.68 29.05 19.18
N GLY A 93 -45.31 29.65 18.16
CA GLY A 93 -45.12 31.05 17.77
C GLY A 93 -44.51 31.26 16.37
N GLU A 94 -44.14 30.20 15.66
CA GLU A 94 -43.69 30.24 14.27
C GLU A 94 -44.89 30.21 13.31
N ILE A 95 -44.81 30.96 12.19
CA ILE A 95 -45.84 31.02 11.14
C ILE A 95 -45.27 30.34 9.89
N ILE A 96 -45.97 29.32 9.36
CA ILE A 96 -45.60 28.64 8.12
C ILE A 96 -45.99 29.55 6.94
N PHE A 97 -45.01 29.90 6.10
CA PHE A 97 -45.25 30.58 4.82
C PHE A 97 -45.09 29.56 3.70
N GLU A 98 -46.21 29.08 3.16
CA GLU A 98 -46.20 28.37 1.88
C GLU A 98 -46.13 29.42 0.76
N PRO A 99 -45.17 29.32 -0.18
CA PRO A 99 -45.15 30.22 -1.33
C PRO A 99 -46.43 29.99 -2.15
N GLU A 100 -47.19 31.05 -2.42
CA GLU A 100 -48.30 30.98 -3.36
C GLU A 100 -47.73 30.52 -4.71
N GLU A 101 -48.14 29.33 -5.17
CA GLU A 101 -47.87 28.93 -6.55
C GLU A 101 -48.55 29.96 -7.46
N GLU A 102 -47.74 30.80 -8.11
CA GLU A 102 -48.18 31.69 -9.18
C GLU A 102 -48.91 30.84 -10.23
N LYS A 103 -50.23 31.01 -10.30
CA LYS A 103 -51.11 30.36 -11.28
C LYS A 103 -50.90 30.89 -12.70
#